data_AF-A0A7W6GHE8-F1
#
_entry.id   AF-A0A7W6GHE8-F1
#
_cell.length_a   1.000
_cell.length_b   1.000
_cell.length_c   1.000
_cell.angle_alpha   90.00
_cell.angle_beta   90.00
_cell.angle_gamma   90.00
#
_symmetry.space_group_name_H-M   'P 1'
#
loop_
_entity.id
_entity.type
_entity.pdbx_description
1 polymer ?
#
loop_
_entity_poly.entity_id
_entity_poly.type
_entity_poly.pdbx_seq_one_letter_code
_entity_poly.pdbx_strand_id
1 'polypeptide(L)'
;MTLRTLFIFFFTKGRITVRGKLVARGNAKKTDVVLYYKPNIPIALIEAKDNNHGVGDGPQQELDYAETLAIPFVFASNGDGFVFHDRTGLRDLKEENLRPDQFPSPDELWRLYSQWKGLDTSAEALVLQDYYDDGSGKAPRYCQVNAVNAAIEAIAKGQDRVLLVMATGTGKTSTAFQIIWRLWKAGRKKRILFLADRNVLIDQTMVNDFRPFGGAMAKLSTKSKTIERSDGTEVDVPLALDIKRRIDTSFEICLGLHQAITGPEERQKLFREFSPDFFDLIVIDECHRGSAAEDSA
;
A
#
# COMPACT_ATOMS: atom_id res chain seq x y z
N MET A 1 -24.63 0.44 -1.60
CA MET A 1 -23.49 1.23 -1.06
C MET A 1 -23.31 2.49 -1.91
N THR A 2 -22.77 3.59 -1.40
CA THR A 2 -22.56 4.83 -2.20
C THR A 2 -21.07 5.04 -2.46
N LEU A 3 -20.68 5.30 -3.71
CA LEU A 3 -19.29 5.60 -4.04
C LEU A 3 -18.89 6.92 -3.39
N ARG A 4 -17.73 6.93 -2.73
CA ARG A 4 -17.12 8.18 -2.31
C ARG A 4 -16.59 8.89 -3.55
N THR A 5 -16.99 10.14 -3.73
CA THR A 5 -16.62 10.96 -4.88
C THR A 5 -15.62 12.02 -4.43
N LEU A 6 -14.52 12.17 -5.15
CA LEU A 6 -13.57 13.26 -4.94
C LEU A 6 -13.47 14.09 -6.21
N PHE A 7 -13.90 15.34 -6.11
CA PHE A 7 -13.84 16.31 -7.20
C PHE A 7 -12.46 16.98 -7.26
N ILE A 8 -11.96 17.19 -8.48
CA ILE A 8 -10.69 17.84 -8.80
C ILE A 8 -9.54 17.22 -7.99
N PHE A 9 -9.14 16.02 -8.39
CA PHE A 9 -8.14 15.23 -7.67
C PHE A 9 -6.75 15.40 -8.27
N PHE A 10 -5.86 16.07 -7.54
CA PHE A 10 -4.44 16.15 -7.86
C PHE A 10 -3.68 14.97 -7.27
N PHE A 11 -3.14 14.11 -8.13
CA PHE A 11 -2.38 12.94 -7.69
C PHE A 11 -0.85 13.10 -7.83
N THR A 12 -0.39 14.18 -8.47
CA THR A 12 1.04 14.53 -8.51
C THR A 12 1.28 15.97 -8.08
N LYS A 13 2.52 16.32 -7.72
CA LYS A 13 2.92 17.69 -7.35
C LYS A 13 3.58 18.47 -8.51
N GLY A 14 3.52 17.94 -9.73
CA GLY A 14 4.25 18.48 -10.87
C GLY A 14 5.75 18.19 -10.84
N ARG A 15 6.33 17.99 -12.02
CA ARG A 15 7.76 17.66 -12.18
C ARG A 15 8.62 18.90 -11.94
N ILE A 16 9.68 18.76 -11.15
CA ILE A 16 10.70 19.81 -11.02
C ILE A 16 11.67 19.67 -12.20
N THR A 17 11.92 20.76 -12.90
CA THR A 17 12.89 20.87 -13.98
C THR A 17 13.93 21.91 -13.59
N VAL A 18 15.21 21.54 -13.68
CA VAL A 18 16.35 22.42 -13.39
C VAL A 18 17.09 22.68 -14.70
N ARG A 19 17.28 23.96 -15.06
CA ARG A 19 18.08 24.39 -16.22
C ARG A 19 19.06 25.47 -15.78
N GLY A 20 20.32 25.09 -15.59
CA GLY A 20 21.33 25.97 -15.01
C GLY A 20 20.93 26.39 -13.59
N LYS A 21 20.78 27.70 -13.35
CA LYS A 21 20.32 28.26 -12.07
C LYS A 21 18.79 28.38 -11.95
N LEU A 22 18.04 28.12 -13.01
CA LEU A 22 16.58 28.23 -13.01
C LEU A 22 15.96 26.90 -12.55
N VAL A 23 15.10 26.98 -11.54
CA VAL A 23 14.29 25.86 -11.04
C VAL A 23 12.84 26.19 -11.30
N ALA A 24 12.15 25.34 -12.06
CA ALA A 24 10.73 25.46 -12.33
C ALA A 24 10.01 24.16 -11.95
N ARG A 25 8.75 24.29 -11.51
CA ARG A 25 7.86 23.15 -11.27
C ARG A 25 6.77 23.18 -12.33
N GLY A 26 6.66 22.09 -13.09
CA GLY A 26 5.58 21.93 -14.08
C GLY A 26 4.23 21.69 -13.42
N ASN A 27 3.20 21.56 -14.24
CA ASN A 27 1.83 21.37 -13.77
C ASN A 27 1.65 20.03 -13.04
N ALA A 28 0.85 20.05 -12.00
CA ALA A 28 0.34 18.85 -11.37
C ALA A 28 -0.67 18.17 -12.30
N LYS A 29 -0.57 16.84 -12.42
CA LYS A 29 -1.61 16.01 -13.04
C LYS A 29 -2.84 15.98 -12.12
N LYS A 30 -4.01 16.20 -12.72
CA LYS A 30 -5.33 16.16 -12.06
C LYS A 30 -6.33 15.41 -12.94
N THR A 31 -7.33 14.83 -12.31
CA THR A 31 -8.55 14.29 -12.93
C THR A 31 -9.75 15.01 -12.31
N ASP A 32 -10.84 15.16 -13.04
CA ASP A 32 -12.02 15.88 -12.57
C ASP A 32 -12.75 15.12 -11.46
N VAL A 33 -12.88 13.81 -11.58
CA VAL A 33 -13.53 12.99 -10.56
C VAL A 33 -12.88 11.63 -10.43
N VAL A 34 -12.61 11.22 -9.19
CA VAL A 34 -12.30 9.82 -8.84
C VAL A 34 -13.44 9.25 -8.02
N LEU A 35 -13.93 8.09 -8.43
CA LEU A 35 -14.88 7.29 -7.67
C LEU A 35 -14.16 6.20 -6.88
N TYR A 36 -14.47 6.15 -5.60
CA TYR A 36 -13.91 5.19 -4.66
C TYR A 36 -15.01 4.25 -4.18
N TYR A 37 -14.77 2.95 -4.31
CA TYR A 37 -15.62 1.95 -3.65
C TYR A 37 -15.41 1.98 -2.14
N LYS A 38 -14.14 2.02 -1.72
CA LYS A 38 -13.68 2.33 -0.36
C LYS A 38 -12.56 3.36 -0.44
N PRO A 39 -12.21 4.08 0.65
CA PRO A 39 -11.13 5.08 0.63
C PRO A 39 -9.80 4.57 0.05
N ASN A 40 -9.53 3.28 0.19
CA ASN A 40 -8.34 2.59 -0.32
C ASN A 40 -8.53 1.93 -1.71
N ILE A 41 -9.72 2.01 -2.32
CA ILE A 41 -10.06 1.33 -3.58
C ILE A 41 -10.65 2.34 -4.56
N PRO A 42 -9.79 3.08 -5.30
CA PRO A 42 -10.26 3.84 -6.46
C PRO A 42 -10.69 2.86 -7.55
N ILE A 43 -11.91 3.05 -8.09
CA ILE A 43 -12.52 2.08 -9.01
C ILE A 43 -12.86 2.68 -10.36
N ALA A 44 -13.15 3.99 -10.42
CA ALA A 44 -13.42 4.68 -11.67
C ALA A 44 -12.90 6.11 -11.70
N LEU A 45 -12.63 6.60 -12.91
CA LEU A 45 -12.36 7.99 -13.21
C LEU A 45 -13.51 8.57 -14.05
N ILE A 46 -13.84 9.85 -13.83
CA ILE A 46 -14.76 10.58 -14.72
C ILE A 46 -14.08 11.88 -15.14
N GLU A 47 -13.90 12.04 -16.44
CA GLU A 47 -13.55 13.30 -17.09
C GLU A 47 -14.84 14.06 -17.42
N ALA A 48 -14.93 15.33 -17.01
CA ALA A 48 -16.12 16.15 -17.22
C ALA A 48 -15.80 17.29 -18.19
N LYS A 49 -16.65 17.46 -19.21
CA LYS A 49 -16.53 18.53 -20.20
C LYS A 49 -17.75 19.42 -20.22
N ASP A 50 -17.56 20.62 -20.77
CA ASP A 50 -18.71 21.45 -21.13
C ASP A 50 -19.50 20.82 -22.28
N ASN A 51 -20.78 21.17 -22.36
CA ASN A 51 -21.74 20.59 -23.30
C ASN A 51 -21.52 21.00 -24.77
N ASN A 52 -20.52 21.83 -25.08
CA ASN A 52 -20.17 22.14 -26.47
C ASN A 52 -19.21 21.11 -27.08
N HIS A 53 -18.72 20.16 -26.28
CA HIS A 53 -17.86 19.07 -26.73
C HIS A 53 -18.65 17.78 -26.96
N GLY A 54 -18.14 16.91 -27.83
CA GLY A 54 -18.66 15.56 -27.97
C GLY A 54 -18.38 14.73 -26.71
N VAL A 55 -19.27 13.80 -26.38
CA VAL A 55 -19.15 12.95 -25.17
C VAL A 55 -17.84 12.16 -25.15
N GLY A 56 -17.29 11.81 -26.32
CA GLY A 56 -16.04 11.06 -26.49
C GLY A 56 -14.78 11.91 -26.75
N ASP A 57 -14.84 13.24 -26.64
CA ASP A 57 -13.65 14.05 -26.83
C ASP A 57 -12.69 13.91 -25.63
N GLY A 58 -11.39 13.68 -25.87
CA GLY A 58 -10.34 13.73 -24.84
C GLY A 58 -10.06 12.52 -23.93
N PRO A 59 -10.51 11.27 -24.20
CA PRO A 59 -10.31 10.16 -23.27
C PRO A 59 -8.84 9.75 -23.13
N GLN A 60 -7.97 10.09 -24.08
CA GLN A 60 -6.59 9.59 -24.10
C GLN A 60 -5.79 10.00 -22.85
N GLN A 61 -5.92 11.25 -22.40
CA GLN A 61 -5.25 11.71 -21.18
C GLN A 61 -5.79 10.97 -19.94
N GLU A 62 -7.11 10.77 -19.87
CA GLU A 62 -7.74 10.09 -18.74
C GLU A 62 -7.40 8.60 -18.71
N LEU A 63 -7.22 7.97 -19.88
CA LEU A 63 -6.71 6.60 -19.99
C LEU A 63 -5.27 6.48 -19.47
N ASP A 64 -4.40 7.45 -19.77
CA ASP A 64 -3.03 7.50 -19.23
C ASP A 64 -3.03 7.69 -17.70
N TYR A 65 -3.98 8.46 -17.18
CA TYR A 65 -4.17 8.65 -15.74
C TYR A 65 -4.73 7.38 -15.08
N ALA A 66 -5.70 6.72 -15.70
CA ALA A 66 -6.23 5.44 -15.25
C ALA A 66 -5.13 4.37 -15.20
N GLU A 67 -4.21 4.36 -16.15
CA GLU A 67 -3.03 3.49 -16.11
C GLU A 67 -2.12 3.83 -14.94
N THR A 68 -1.78 5.11 -14.77
CA THR A 68 -0.91 5.58 -13.67
C THR A 68 -1.52 5.28 -12.29
N LEU A 69 -2.84 5.40 -12.16
CA LEU A 69 -3.59 5.19 -10.91
C LEU A 69 -4.06 3.73 -10.74
N ALA A 70 -3.78 2.85 -11.70
CA ALA A 70 -4.26 1.46 -11.71
C ALA A 70 -5.80 1.32 -11.58
N ILE A 71 -6.54 2.23 -12.20
CA ILE A 71 -8.01 2.28 -12.17
C ILE A 71 -8.58 1.64 -13.45
N PRO A 72 -9.51 0.68 -13.36
CA PRO A 72 -9.99 -0.06 -14.54
C PRO A 72 -11.09 0.65 -15.34
N PHE A 73 -11.91 1.48 -14.72
CA PHE A 73 -13.08 2.09 -15.38
C PHE A 73 -12.85 3.57 -15.62
N VAL A 74 -13.08 4.02 -16.86
CA VAL A 74 -12.94 5.42 -17.24
C VAL A 74 -14.23 5.88 -17.89
N PHE A 75 -14.74 7.01 -17.46
CA PHE A 75 -15.92 7.65 -18.02
C PHE A 75 -15.55 9.03 -18.54
N ALA A 76 -16.10 9.41 -19.69
CA ALA A 76 -16.13 10.80 -20.14
C ALA A 76 -17.58 11.26 -20.21
N SER A 77 -17.87 12.50 -19.81
CA SER A 77 -19.22 13.07 -19.86
C SER A 77 -19.19 14.53 -20.23
N ASN A 78 -20.20 14.97 -20.99
CA ASN A 78 -20.49 16.38 -21.26
C ASN A 78 -21.82 16.84 -20.61
N GLY A 79 -22.43 15.98 -19.78
CA GLY A 79 -23.74 16.20 -19.15
C GLY A 79 -24.92 15.45 -19.79
N ASP A 80 -24.86 15.14 -21.09
CA ASP A 80 -25.97 14.51 -21.82
C ASP A 80 -25.91 12.97 -21.79
N GLY A 81 -24.76 12.40 -21.40
CA GLY A 81 -24.50 10.97 -21.33
C GLY A 81 -23.07 10.69 -20.92
N PHE A 82 -22.64 9.45 -21.11
CA PHE A 82 -21.28 9.00 -20.82
C PHE A 82 -20.70 8.19 -21.97
N VAL A 83 -19.40 8.32 -22.20
CA VAL A 83 -18.60 7.28 -22.86
C VAL A 83 -17.94 6.47 -21.75
N PHE A 84 -18.26 5.18 -21.66
CA PHE A 84 -17.63 4.26 -20.73
C PHE A 84 -16.56 3.45 -21.44
N HIS A 85 -15.33 3.57 -20.96
CA HIS A 85 -14.20 2.77 -21.39
C HIS A 85 -13.78 1.76 -20.31
N ASP A 86 -13.91 0.47 -20.63
CA ASP A 86 -13.52 -0.64 -19.77
C ASP A 86 -12.08 -1.10 -20.07
N ARG A 87 -11.20 -1.01 -19.07
CA ARG A 87 -9.80 -1.45 -19.17
C ARG A 87 -9.55 -2.85 -18.61
N THR A 88 -10.59 -3.56 -18.17
CA THR A 88 -10.48 -4.91 -17.58
C THR A 88 -10.35 -6.02 -18.61
N GLY A 89 -10.87 -5.80 -19.83
CA GLY A 89 -10.97 -6.82 -20.87
C GLY A 89 -12.05 -7.88 -20.62
N LEU A 90 -12.94 -7.68 -19.64
CA LEU A 90 -14.04 -8.61 -19.32
C LEU A 90 -15.26 -8.43 -20.22
N ARG A 91 -15.38 -7.29 -20.90
CA ARG A 91 -16.50 -6.95 -21.77
C ARG A 91 -16.10 -7.05 -23.24
N ASP A 92 -17.05 -7.47 -24.08
CA ASP A 92 -16.84 -7.56 -25.53
C ASP A 92 -16.55 -6.19 -26.17
N LEU A 93 -17.23 -5.15 -25.68
CA LEU A 93 -17.02 -3.77 -26.09
C LEU A 93 -16.10 -3.08 -25.09
N LYS A 94 -14.94 -2.63 -25.58
CA LYS A 94 -13.98 -1.83 -24.82
C LYS A 94 -14.52 -0.44 -24.49
N GLU A 95 -15.37 0.10 -25.38
CA GLU A 95 -15.97 1.42 -25.27
C GLU A 95 -17.45 1.36 -25.62
N GLU A 96 -18.28 2.07 -24.84
CA GLU A 96 -19.73 2.12 -25.04
C GLU A 96 -20.30 3.49 -24.68
N ASN A 97 -21.28 3.97 -25.45
CA ASN A 97 -22.06 5.15 -25.10
C ASN A 97 -23.21 4.76 -24.16
N LEU A 98 -23.30 5.43 -23.02
CA LEU A 98 -24.33 5.23 -22.01
C LEU A 98 -25.19 6.50 -21.91
N ARG A 99 -26.50 6.32 -21.80
CA ARG A 99 -27.39 7.40 -21.36
C ARG A 99 -27.16 7.71 -19.87
N PRO A 100 -27.58 8.89 -19.37
CA PRO A 100 -27.41 9.25 -17.97
C PRO A 100 -28.02 8.25 -16.97
N ASP A 101 -29.15 7.63 -17.33
CA ASP A 101 -29.84 6.60 -16.54
C ASP A 101 -29.15 5.23 -16.55
N GLN A 102 -28.10 5.06 -17.38
CA GLN A 102 -27.36 3.82 -17.55
C GLN A 102 -25.98 3.85 -16.88
N PHE A 103 -25.68 4.88 -16.08
CA PHE A 103 -24.42 4.91 -15.33
C PHE A 103 -24.35 3.71 -14.38
N PRO A 104 -23.27 2.90 -14.41
CA PRO A 104 -23.20 1.68 -13.61
C PRO A 104 -23.31 1.97 -12.11
N SER A 105 -24.08 1.14 -11.42
CA SER A 105 -24.18 1.22 -9.97
C SER A 105 -22.84 0.83 -9.29
N PRO A 106 -22.63 1.25 -8.03
CA PRO A 106 -21.43 0.90 -7.28
C PRO A 106 -21.19 -0.61 -7.19
N ASP A 107 -22.27 -1.37 -7.04
CA ASP A 107 -22.23 -2.83 -6.89
C ASP A 107 -21.89 -3.51 -8.23
N GLU A 108 -22.33 -2.95 -9.37
CA GLU A 108 -21.96 -3.43 -10.70
C GLU A 108 -20.47 -3.20 -11.00
N LEU A 109 -19.96 -2.00 -10.70
CA LEU A 109 -18.53 -1.69 -10.85
C LEU A 109 -17.69 -2.60 -9.95
N TRP A 110 -18.12 -2.82 -8.70
CA TRP A 110 -17.43 -3.70 -7.78
C TRP A 110 -17.40 -5.15 -8.24
N ARG A 111 -18.52 -5.66 -8.79
CA ARG A 111 -18.57 -7.01 -9.36
C ARG A 111 -17.58 -7.18 -10.51
N LEU A 112 -17.53 -6.22 -11.45
CA LEU A 112 -16.57 -6.23 -12.56
C LEU A 112 -15.12 -6.13 -12.04
N TYR A 113 -14.86 -5.26 -11.07
CA TYR A 113 -13.54 -5.13 -10.45
C TYR A 113 -13.10 -6.44 -9.80
N SER A 114 -13.97 -7.08 -9.01
CA SER A 114 -13.69 -8.31 -8.31
C SER A 114 -13.42 -9.47 -9.28
N GLN A 115 -14.21 -9.57 -10.35
CA GLN A 115 -13.97 -10.53 -11.42
C GLN A 115 -12.63 -10.28 -12.13
N TRP A 116 -12.33 -9.01 -12.45
CA TRP A 116 -11.09 -8.63 -13.14
C TRP A 116 -9.85 -8.96 -12.30
N LYS A 117 -9.95 -8.72 -10.99
CA LYS A 117 -8.89 -9.03 -10.03
C LYS A 117 -8.81 -10.52 -9.67
N GLY A 118 -9.82 -11.32 -10.03
CA GLY A 118 -9.93 -12.73 -9.69
C GLY A 118 -10.10 -12.96 -8.18
N LEU A 119 -10.98 -12.18 -7.54
CA LEU A 119 -11.22 -12.26 -6.10
C LEU A 119 -12.36 -13.25 -5.81
N ASP A 120 -12.07 -14.28 -5.02
CA ASP A 120 -13.11 -15.07 -4.34
C ASP A 120 -13.60 -14.34 -3.07
N THR A 121 -14.60 -14.89 -2.40
CA THR A 121 -15.20 -14.29 -1.18
C THR A 121 -14.18 -14.06 -0.05
N SER A 122 -13.17 -14.94 0.09
CA SER A 122 -12.15 -14.80 1.13
C SER A 122 -11.12 -13.73 0.79
N ALA A 123 -10.74 -13.65 -0.49
CA ALA A 123 -9.87 -12.62 -1.03
C ALA A 123 -10.53 -11.25 -0.97
N GLU A 124 -11.81 -11.18 -1.33
CA GLU A 124 -12.63 -9.98 -1.30
C GLU A 124 -12.69 -9.38 0.11
N ALA A 125 -12.96 -10.21 1.13
CA ALA A 125 -13.00 -9.76 2.53
C ALA A 125 -11.69 -9.08 2.96
N LEU A 126 -10.53 -9.59 2.49
CA LEU A 126 -9.23 -8.98 2.78
C LEU A 126 -8.99 -7.71 1.94
N VAL A 127 -9.38 -7.69 0.67
CA VAL A 127 -9.29 -6.50 -0.19
C VAL A 127 -10.16 -5.35 0.32
N LEU A 128 -11.28 -5.66 1.00
CA LEU A 128 -12.16 -4.66 1.62
C LEU A 128 -11.71 -4.18 3.00
N GLN A 129 -10.68 -4.78 3.59
CA GLN A 129 -10.15 -4.35 4.88
C GLN A 129 -9.60 -2.92 4.81
N ASP A 130 -10.03 -2.07 5.74
CA ASP A 130 -9.69 -0.65 5.79
C ASP A 130 -8.22 -0.38 6.13
N TYR A 131 -7.72 0.76 5.63
CA TYR A 131 -6.46 1.32 6.10
C TYR A 131 -6.55 1.76 7.56
N TYR A 132 -5.38 1.87 8.18
CA TYR A 132 -5.28 2.70 9.36
C TYR A 132 -5.42 4.16 8.95
N ASP A 133 -6.32 4.88 9.62
CA ASP A 133 -6.50 6.32 9.51
C ASP A 133 -6.20 6.93 10.89
N ASP A 134 -5.24 7.85 10.93
CA ASP A 134 -4.86 8.57 12.15
C ASP A 134 -5.73 9.81 12.40
N GLY A 135 -6.73 10.07 11.55
CA GLY A 135 -7.62 11.21 11.63
C GLY A 135 -6.98 12.53 11.20
N SER A 136 -5.69 12.53 10.82
CA SER A 136 -5.00 13.75 10.36
C SER A 136 -5.38 14.15 8.93
N GLY A 137 -6.13 13.30 8.23
CA GLY A 137 -6.45 13.46 6.81
C GLY A 137 -5.28 13.12 5.87
N LYS A 138 -4.14 12.65 6.39
CA LYS A 138 -3.04 12.15 5.56
C LYS A 138 -3.40 10.80 4.95
N ALA A 139 -3.65 10.80 3.65
CA ALA A 139 -3.84 9.58 2.87
C ALA A 139 -2.53 9.11 2.20
N PRO A 140 -2.35 7.80 1.95
CA PRO A 140 -1.26 7.30 1.12
C PRO A 140 -1.30 7.93 -0.28
N ARG A 141 -0.12 8.23 -0.84
CA ARG A 141 -0.01 8.71 -2.23
C ARG A 141 -0.47 7.62 -3.20
N TYR A 142 -0.87 7.99 -4.42
CA TYR A 142 -1.37 7.02 -5.41
C TYR A 142 -0.44 5.81 -5.61
N CYS A 143 0.89 6.04 -5.69
CA CYS A 143 1.85 4.95 -5.85
C CYS A 143 1.90 4.02 -4.63
N GLN A 144 1.67 4.54 -3.42
CA GLN A 144 1.55 3.74 -2.21
C GLN A 144 0.22 2.98 -2.21
N VAL A 145 -0.89 3.60 -2.61
CA VAL A 145 -2.19 2.91 -2.77
C VAL A 145 -2.06 1.72 -3.73
N ASN A 146 -1.45 1.95 -4.90
CA ASN A 146 -1.21 0.89 -5.90
C ASN A 146 -0.36 -0.24 -5.31
N ALA A 147 0.74 0.10 -4.62
CA ALA A 147 1.64 -0.90 -4.03
C ALA A 147 0.94 -1.72 -2.92
N VAL A 148 0.19 -1.08 -2.04
CA VAL A 148 -0.55 -1.78 -0.97
C VAL A 148 -1.64 -2.67 -1.56
N ASN A 149 -2.44 -2.17 -2.50
CA ASN A 149 -3.50 -2.97 -3.12
C ASN A 149 -2.94 -4.15 -3.91
N ALA A 150 -1.89 -3.95 -4.70
CA ALA A 150 -1.25 -5.04 -5.43
C ALA A 150 -0.70 -6.13 -4.49
N ALA A 151 -0.07 -5.74 -3.37
CA ALA A 151 0.42 -6.68 -2.38
C ALA A 151 -0.72 -7.44 -1.68
N ILE A 152 -1.78 -6.74 -1.28
CA ILE A 152 -2.95 -7.36 -0.63
C ILE A 152 -3.66 -8.31 -1.59
N GLU A 153 -3.89 -7.91 -2.85
CA GLU A 153 -4.49 -8.76 -3.88
C GLU A 153 -3.66 -10.02 -4.14
N ALA A 154 -2.34 -9.89 -4.23
CA ALA A 154 -1.42 -11.02 -4.41
C ALA A 154 -1.51 -12.02 -3.25
N ILE A 155 -1.40 -11.52 -2.01
CA ILE A 155 -1.48 -12.34 -0.79
C ILE A 155 -2.87 -12.98 -0.66
N ALA A 156 -3.93 -12.23 -0.96
CA ALA A 156 -5.31 -12.72 -0.95
C ALA A 156 -5.52 -13.90 -1.90
N LYS A 157 -4.80 -13.91 -3.04
CA LYS A 157 -4.80 -14.98 -4.04
C LYS A 157 -3.81 -16.12 -3.74
N GLY A 158 -3.25 -16.16 -2.53
CA GLY A 158 -2.35 -17.23 -2.09
C GLY A 158 -0.92 -17.10 -2.62
N GLN A 159 -0.48 -15.91 -3.06
CA GLN A 159 0.93 -15.72 -3.40
C GLN A 159 1.77 -15.54 -2.13
N ASP A 160 2.68 -16.48 -1.89
CA ASP A 160 3.52 -16.49 -0.69
C ASP A 160 4.77 -15.59 -0.80
N ARG A 161 5.09 -15.08 -2.00
CA ARG A 161 6.26 -14.23 -2.25
C ARG A 161 5.88 -13.03 -3.10
N VAL A 162 6.08 -11.84 -2.55
CA VAL A 162 5.79 -10.56 -3.21
C VAL A 162 7.02 -9.66 -3.13
N LEU A 163 7.40 -9.05 -4.26
CA LEU A 163 8.48 -8.05 -4.34
C LEU A 163 7.91 -6.70 -4.74
N LEU A 164 8.11 -5.69 -3.90
CA LEU A 164 7.78 -4.29 -4.22
C LEU A 164 9.05 -3.51 -4.54
N VAL A 165 9.15 -3.01 -5.76
CA VAL A 165 10.27 -2.15 -6.19
C VAL A 165 9.84 -0.69 -6.04
N MET A 166 10.43 0.00 -5.07
CA MET A 166 10.09 1.38 -4.73
C MET A 166 11.35 2.23 -4.53
N ALA A 167 11.39 3.41 -5.16
CA ALA A 167 12.51 4.33 -4.98
C ALA A 167 12.59 4.87 -3.54
N THR A 168 13.79 5.17 -3.05
CA THR A 168 13.99 5.79 -1.74
C THR A 168 13.24 7.11 -1.62
N GLY A 169 12.60 7.35 -0.47
CA GLY A 169 11.77 8.54 -0.22
C GLY A 169 10.32 8.45 -0.72
N THR A 170 9.92 7.37 -1.40
CA THR A 170 8.52 7.16 -1.85
C THR A 170 7.59 6.63 -0.75
N GLY A 171 8.12 6.34 0.45
CA GLY A 171 7.32 5.94 1.62
C GLY A 171 7.17 4.42 1.76
N LYS A 172 8.28 3.68 1.64
CA LYS A 172 8.32 2.21 1.82
C LYS A 172 7.78 1.77 3.18
N THR A 173 8.27 2.38 4.27
CA THR A 173 7.85 2.06 5.64
C THR A 173 6.35 2.25 5.85
N SER A 174 5.80 3.39 5.40
CA SER A 174 4.36 3.67 5.44
C SER A 174 3.53 2.68 4.58
N THR A 175 4.09 2.23 3.46
CA THR A 175 3.46 1.21 2.59
C THR A 175 3.44 -0.16 3.30
N ALA A 176 4.57 -0.58 3.86
CA ALA A 176 4.69 -1.81 4.64
C ALA A 176 3.75 -1.79 5.86
N PHE A 177 3.67 -0.65 6.56
CA PHE A 177 2.74 -0.46 7.67
C PHE A 177 1.29 -0.74 7.26
N GLN A 178 0.80 -0.15 6.15
CA GLN A 178 -0.58 -0.34 5.71
C GLN A 178 -0.87 -1.78 5.24
N ILE A 179 0.11 -2.46 4.63
CA ILE A 179 0.00 -3.89 4.29
C ILE A 179 -0.15 -4.73 5.55
N ILE A 180 0.78 -4.57 6.50
CA ILE A 180 0.77 -5.28 7.79
C ILE A 180 -0.53 -5.00 8.54
N TRP A 181 -0.94 -3.74 8.63
CA TRP A 181 -2.16 -3.32 9.32
C TRP A 181 -3.39 -4.02 8.77
N ARG A 182 -3.56 -4.04 7.44
CA ARG A 182 -4.71 -4.70 6.81
C ARG A 182 -4.71 -6.20 7.04
N LEU A 183 -3.56 -6.86 6.89
CA LEU A 183 -3.46 -8.31 7.12
C LEU A 183 -3.70 -8.68 8.59
N TRP A 184 -3.18 -7.86 9.52
CA TRP A 184 -3.33 -8.03 10.95
C TRP A 184 -4.78 -7.79 11.41
N LYS A 185 -5.41 -6.69 10.97
CA LYS A 185 -6.81 -6.39 11.31
C LYS A 185 -7.81 -7.35 10.69
N ALA A 186 -7.53 -7.89 9.51
CA ALA A 186 -8.33 -8.97 8.93
C ALA A 186 -8.11 -10.33 9.62
N GLY A 187 -7.18 -10.43 10.58
CA GLY A 187 -6.84 -11.69 11.26
C GLY A 187 -6.16 -12.72 10.34
N ARG A 188 -5.68 -12.31 9.17
CA ARG A 188 -5.08 -13.20 8.15
C ARG A 188 -3.61 -13.50 8.44
N LYS A 189 -2.92 -12.58 9.10
CA LYS A 189 -1.53 -12.72 9.56
C LYS A 189 -1.45 -12.21 11.00
N LYS A 190 -1.01 -13.05 11.94
CA LYS A 190 -0.94 -12.73 13.37
C LYS A 190 0.49 -12.64 13.86
N ARG A 191 1.40 -13.45 13.31
CA ARG A 191 2.82 -13.45 13.64
C ARG A 191 3.60 -12.82 12.50
N ILE A 192 4.05 -11.60 12.71
CA ILE A 192 4.65 -10.77 11.65
C ILE A 192 6.06 -10.41 12.07
N LEU A 193 7.01 -10.60 11.15
CA LEU A 193 8.40 -10.20 11.31
C LEU A 193 8.74 -9.08 10.33
N PHE A 194 9.14 -7.93 10.82
CA PHE A 194 9.68 -6.84 10.01
C PHE A 194 11.18 -6.72 10.20
N LEU A 195 11.92 -6.79 9.10
CA LEU A 195 13.38 -6.75 9.10
C LEU A 195 13.92 -5.54 8.36
N ALA A 196 14.93 -4.91 8.94
CA ALA A 196 15.66 -3.81 8.31
C ALA A 196 17.18 -3.96 8.53
N ASP A 197 17.94 -3.18 7.78
CA ASP A 197 19.40 -3.24 7.78
C ASP A 197 20.05 -2.55 9.00
N ARG A 198 19.37 -1.56 9.61
CA ARG A 198 19.97 -0.72 10.67
C ARG A 198 19.07 -0.53 11.87
N ASN A 199 19.69 -0.48 13.06
CA ASN A 199 18.98 -0.25 14.33
C ASN A 199 18.15 1.03 14.30
N VAL A 200 18.71 2.12 13.77
CA VAL A 200 18.01 3.41 13.68
C VAL A 200 16.74 3.31 12.84
N LEU A 201 16.72 2.49 11.79
CA LEU A 201 15.53 2.30 10.95
C LEU A 201 14.44 1.53 11.70
N ILE A 202 14.82 0.49 12.45
CA ILE A 202 13.89 -0.25 13.31
C ILE A 202 13.31 0.67 14.38
N ASP A 203 14.18 1.36 15.11
CA ASP A 203 13.82 2.25 16.21
C ASP A 203 12.86 3.35 15.74
N GLN A 204 13.18 4.03 14.62
CA GLN A 204 12.32 5.06 14.04
C GLN A 204 10.99 4.51 13.52
N THR A 205 11.00 3.31 12.93
CA THR A 205 9.77 2.66 12.45
C THR A 205 8.84 2.38 13.62
N MET A 206 9.35 1.81 14.72
CA MET A 206 8.56 1.49 15.91
C MET A 206 7.93 2.73 16.54
N VAL A 207 8.70 3.80 16.74
CA VAL A 207 8.19 4.97 17.48
C VAL A 207 7.32 5.91 16.63
N ASN A 208 7.43 5.82 15.30
CA ASN A 208 6.68 6.64 14.35
C ASN A 208 5.63 5.80 13.60
N ASP A 209 5.96 5.27 12.42
CA ASP A 209 5.01 4.63 11.51
C ASP A 209 4.23 3.47 12.16
N PHE A 210 4.89 2.65 12.97
CA PHE A 210 4.32 1.44 13.57
C PHE A 210 3.74 1.68 14.98
N ARG A 211 3.77 2.92 15.47
CA ARG A 211 3.15 3.32 16.75
C ARG A 211 1.71 2.79 16.91
N PRO A 212 0.85 2.74 15.88
CA PRO A 212 -0.51 2.23 16.02
C PRO A 212 -0.62 0.74 16.43
N PHE A 213 0.43 -0.05 16.27
CA PHE A 213 0.45 -1.43 16.77
C PHE A 213 0.60 -1.52 18.30
N GLY A 214 1.13 -0.47 18.93
CA GLY A 214 1.19 -0.36 20.39
C GLY A 214 1.83 -1.58 21.06
N GLY A 215 1.14 -2.15 22.05
CA GLY A 215 1.63 -3.29 22.82
C GLY A 215 1.72 -4.61 22.04
N ALA A 216 1.22 -4.67 20.80
CA ALA A 216 1.35 -5.86 19.96
C ALA A 216 2.75 -6.00 19.35
N MET A 217 3.55 -4.92 19.34
CA MET A 217 4.88 -4.91 18.72
C MET A 217 6.03 -4.93 19.74
N ALA A 218 7.12 -5.58 19.36
CA ALA A 218 8.37 -5.56 20.11
C ALA A 218 9.59 -5.76 19.22
N LYS A 219 10.75 -5.33 19.73
CA LYS A 219 12.04 -5.48 19.06
C LYS A 219 12.70 -6.79 19.47
N LEU A 220 13.27 -7.50 18.50
CA LEU A 220 14.16 -8.64 18.70
C LEU A 220 15.55 -8.14 19.11
N SER A 221 15.68 -7.71 20.36
CA SER A 221 16.93 -7.21 20.97
C SER A 221 16.95 -7.56 22.45
N THR A 222 18.13 -7.82 22.99
CA THR A 222 18.34 -7.97 24.45
C THR A 222 18.75 -6.65 25.12
N LYS A 223 19.01 -5.62 24.32
CA LYS A 223 19.45 -4.30 24.78
C LYS A 223 18.25 -3.38 24.88
N SER A 224 17.93 -2.98 26.11
CA SER A 224 16.94 -1.93 26.39
C SER A 224 17.40 -0.60 25.81
N LYS A 225 16.42 0.18 25.34
CA LYS A 225 16.65 1.50 24.77
C LYS A 225 15.42 2.36 24.98
N THR A 226 15.64 3.59 25.43
CA THR A 226 14.66 4.66 25.46
C THR A 226 14.90 5.58 24.27
N ILE A 227 13.84 6.01 23.60
CA ILE A 227 13.90 6.90 22.44
C ILE A 227 13.09 8.14 22.73
N GLU A 228 13.71 9.31 22.56
CA GLU A 228 13.03 10.59 22.54
C GLU A 228 12.35 10.81 21.17
N ARG A 229 11.06 11.10 21.19
CA ARG A 229 10.26 11.40 20.00
C ARG A 229 10.40 12.86 19.61
N SER A 230 9.93 13.19 18.40
CA SER A 230 9.90 14.56 17.90
C SER A 230 9.05 15.53 18.73
N ASP A 231 8.12 15.01 19.53
CA ASP A 231 7.30 15.79 20.46
C ASP A 231 7.94 15.94 21.86
N GLY A 232 9.19 15.49 22.04
CA GLY A 232 9.92 15.53 23.31
C GLY A 232 9.55 14.41 24.29
N THR A 233 8.63 13.51 23.92
CA THR A 233 8.25 12.39 24.81
C THR A 233 9.25 11.24 24.68
N GLU A 234 9.64 10.67 25.81
CA GLU A 234 10.50 9.47 25.85
C GLU A 234 9.65 8.20 25.89
N VAL A 235 10.09 7.18 25.13
CA VAL A 235 9.43 5.87 25.10
C VAL A 235 10.46 4.76 25.14
N ASP A 236 10.26 3.82 26.06
CA ASP A 236 11.01 2.57 26.10
C ASP A 236 10.55 1.64 24.98
N VAL A 237 11.51 1.08 24.25
CA VAL A 237 11.26 0.12 23.18
C VAL A 237 10.92 -1.24 23.81
N PRO A 238 9.72 -1.80 23.59
CA PRO A 238 9.39 -3.14 24.06
C PRO A 238 10.33 -4.16 23.42
N LEU A 239 10.79 -5.14 24.20
CA LEU A 239 11.70 -6.18 23.75
C LEU A 239 11.01 -7.54 23.78
N ALA A 240 11.16 -8.31 22.72
CA ALA A 240 10.67 -9.69 22.68
C ALA A 240 11.73 -10.71 23.09
N LEU A 241 12.91 -10.26 23.54
CA LEU A 241 14.00 -11.12 24.02
C LEU A 241 14.42 -10.73 25.42
N ASP A 242 14.60 -11.73 26.29
CA ASP A 242 15.24 -11.53 27.58
C ASP A 242 16.79 -11.53 27.46
N ILE A 243 17.48 -11.24 28.56
CA ILE A 243 18.96 -11.25 28.60
C ILE A 243 19.59 -12.63 28.28
N LYS A 244 18.81 -13.71 28.40
CA LYS A 244 19.21 -15.08 28.06
C LYS A 244 18.80 -15.45 26.63
N ARG A 245 18.31 -14.48 25.84
CA ARG A 245 17.83 -14.62 24.45
C ARG A 245 16.60 -15.52 24.30
N ARG A 246 15.82 -15.73 25.36
CA ARG A 246 14.53 -16.42 25.25
C ARG A 246 13.49 -15.46 24.67
N ILE A 247 12.69 -15.97 23.74
CA ILE A 247 11.68 -15.19 23.01
C ILE A 247 10.38 -15.13 23.81
N ASP A 248 9.86 -13.92 23.98
CA ASP A 248 8.48 -13.69 24.37
C ASP A 248 7.58 -13.79 23.13
N THR A 249 6.81 -14.87 23.07
CA THR A 249 5.89 -15.15 21.97
C THR A 249 4.52 -14.50 22.17
N SER A 250 4.33 -13.62 23.15
CA SER A 250 3.08 -12.85 23.29
C SER A 250 2.95 -11.74 22.24
N PHE A 251 4.08 -11.22 21.73
CA PHE A 251 4.08 -10.19 20.69
C PHE A 251 3.70 -10.74 19.32
N GLU A 252 2.80 -10.03 18.64
CA GLU A 252 2.31 -10.38 17.31
C GLU A 252 3.23 -9.82 16.22
N ILE A 253 3.87 -8.68 16.47
CA ILE A 253 4.68 -7.96 15.48
C ILE A 253 6.11 -7.79 16.02
N CYS A 254 7.03 -8.61 15.52
CA CYS A 254 8.44 -8.55 15.88
C CYS A 254 9.21 -7.70 14.87
N LEU A 255 10.08 -6.82 15.35
CA LEU A 255 10.99 -6.03 14.51
C LEU A 255 12.44 -6.38 14.80
N GLY A 256 13.25 -6.61 13.77
CA GLY A 256 14.62 -7.09 13.94
C GLY A 256 15.59 -6.64 12.85
N LEU A 257 16.88 -6.86 13.09
CA LEU A 257 17.90 -6.68 12.05
C LEU A 257 18.10 -7.98 11.29
N HIS A 258 18.34 -7.88 9.98
CA HIS A 258 18.75 -9.03 9.16
C HIS A 258 19.90 -9.80 9.83
N GLN A 259 20.94 -9.05 10.22
CA GLN A 259 22.16 -9.56 10.85
C GLN A 259 21.94 -10.11 12.27
N ALA A 260 20.95 -9.60 13.01
CA ALA A 260 20.68 -10.08 14.37
C ALA A 260 19.96 -11.42 14.38
N ILE A 261 19.22 -11.72 13.29
CA ILE A 261 18.52 -12.99 13.12
C ILE A 261 19.46 -14.08 12.63
N THR A 262 20.32 -13.76 11.67
CA THR A 262 21.29 -14.73 11.14
C THR A 262 22.51 -14.83 12.04
N GLY A 263 23.16 -13.74 12.43
CA GLY A 263 24.38 -13.75 13.23
C GLY A 263 25.55 -14.49 12.55
N PRO A 264 26.80 -14.12 12.85
CA PRO A 264 27.97 -14.82 12.31
C PRO A 264 28.15 -16.22 12.89
N GLU A 265 27.76 -16.43 14.15
CA GLU A 265 27.96 -17.70 14.86
C GLU A 265 26.64 -18.46 15.04
N GLU A 266 26.71 -19.79 15.07
CA GLU A 266 25.56 -20.68 15.25
C GLU A 266 24.71 -20.36 16.49
N ARG A 267 25.34 -20.08 17.63
CA ARG A 267 24.64 -19.67 18.86
C ARG A 267 23.95 -18.30 18.78
N GLN A 268 24.23 -17.53 17.74
CA GLN A 268 23.66 -16.19 17.52
C GLN A 268 22.50 -16.21 16.51
N LYS A 269 22.27 -17.34 15.83
CA LYS A 269 21.18 -17.58 14.87
C LYS A 269 19.83 -17.61 15.58
N LEU A 270 19.27 -16.43 15.84
CA LEU A 270 17.97 -16.31 16.50
C LEU A 270 16.85 -17.00 15.70
N PHE A 271 16.97 -17.11 14.37
CA PHE A 271 15.97 -17.81 13.57
C PHE A 271 15.75 -19.26 13.99
N ARG A 272 16.72 -19.92 14.63
CA ARG A 272 16.60 -21.30 15.10
C ARG A 272 15.77 -21.46 16.36
N GLU A 273 15.58 -20.38 17.11
CA GLU A 273 14.69 -20.35 18.27
C GLU A 273 13.21 -20.26 17.86
N PHE A 274 12.94 -20.01 16.57
CA PHE A 274 11.59 -20.03 16.00
C PHE A 274 11.36 -21.34 15.25
N SER A 275 10.14 -21.88 15.34
CA SER A 275 9.70 -22.92 14.40
C SER A 275 9.67 -22.34 12.98
N PRO A 276 9.91 -23.16 11.93
CA PRO A 276 9.85 -22.70 10.53
C PRO A 276 8.57 -21.93 10.17
N ASP A 277 7.44 -22.34 10.77
CA ASP A 277 6.12 -21.75 10.52
C ASP A 277 5.68 -20.77 11.62
N PHE A 278 6.62 -20.26 12.43
CA PHE A 278 6.27 -19.34 13.51
C PHE A 278 5.70 -18.02 13.01
N PHE A 279 6.30 -17.46 11.95
CA PHE A 279 5.86 -16.19 11.36
C PHE A 279 4.97 -16.45 10.14
N ASP A 280 3.76 -15.89 10.17
CA ASP A 280 2.82 -15.96 9.06
C ASP A 280 3.26 -15.02 7.91
N LEU A 281 3.99 -13.95 8.24
CA LEU A 281 4.45 -12.93 7.30
C LEU A 281 5.84 -12.42 7.70
N ILE A 282 6.74 -12.36 6.73
CA ILE A 282 8.05 -11.73 6.87
C ILE A 282 8.14 -10.58 5.86
N VAL A 283 8.37 -9.37 6.36
CA VAL A 283 8.60 -8.16 5.55
C VAL A 283 10.06 -7.77 5.68
N ILE A 284 10.75 -7.65 4.55
CA ILE A 284 12.19 -7.36 4.48
C ILE A 284 12.36 -6.00 3.81
N ASP A 285 12.62 -4.95 4.60
CA ASP A 285 12.98 -3.64 4.07
C ASP A 285 14.44 -3.62 3.61
N GLU A 286 14.66 -2.98 2.45
CA GLU A 286 15.94 -2.97 1.73
C GLU A 286 16.51 -4.39 1.51
N CYS A 287 15.68 -5.33 1.03
CA CYS A 287 16.03 -6.75 0.88
C CYS A 287 17.28 -7.02 0.03
N HIS A 288 17.64 -6.10 -0.87
CA HIS A 288 18.89 -6.15 -1.64
C HIS A 288 20.15 -6.11 -0.78
N ARG A 289 20.06 -5.65 0.47
CA ARG A 289 21.16 -5.65 1.46
C ARG A 289 21.28 -6.97 2.21
N GLY A 290 20.23 -7.79 2.20
CA GLY A 290 20.18 -9.08 2.89
C GLY A 290 20.74 -10.24 2.07
N SER A 291 20.95 -10.07 0.77
CA SER A 291 21.40 -11.11 -0.18
C SER A 291 22.88 -11.00 -0.56
N ALA A 292 23.75 -10.66 0.39
CA ALA A 292 25.20 -10.76 0.19
C ALA A 292 25.70 -12.13 0.66
N ALA A 293 25.26 -13.20 -0.02
CA ALA A 293 26.07 -14.41 -0.12
C ALA A 293 26.80 -14.33 -1.47
N GLU A 294 28.09 -14.64 -1.50
CA GLU A 294 28.91 -14.61 -2.73
C GLU A 294 28.37 -15.55 -3.84
N ASP A 295 27.45 -16.47 -3.52
CA ASP A 295 26.89 -17.47 -4.45
C ASP A 295 25.43 -17.17 -4.90
N SER A 296 24.99 -15.90 -4.90
CA SER A 296 23.71 -15.52 -5.51
C SER A 296 23.88 -15.07 -6.97
N ALA A 297 24.38 -15.97 -7.82
CA ALA A 297 24.33 -15.91 -9.29
C ALA A 297 24.33 -17.33 -9.87
#